data_AF-A0A8S4A0C4-F1
#
_entry.id   AF-A0A8S4A0C4-F1
#
_cell.length_a   1.000
_cell.length_b   1.000
_cell.length_c   1.000
_cell.angle_alpha   90.00
_cell.angle_beta   90.00
_cell.angle_gamma   90.00
#
_symmetry.space_group_name_H-M   'P 1'
#
loop_
_entity.id
_entity.type
_entity.pdbx_description
1 polymer ?
#
loop_
_entity_poly.entity_id
_entity_poly.type
_entity_poly.pdbx_seq_one_letter_code
_entity_poly.pdbx_strand_id
1 'polypeptide(L)'
;MLRRVFSCRFITASQYQGLCGGHCSNHSFKHLGLLYEVCGLKPSKIIVQHHWQPTAPFCSSITQQPIQTSMEDKLGVNEVSEGQAKVVLPSSVFYNPVQEYNRDLTIAIISEVSAESFHRSNNKPADSQALEQKQPQAGKYYENGISIFEGLAASGLRSVRFGLEIPGVREVIANDFDKNAVAFIERNIEKNEISHLVKARHGDAAMGMYEHRQESDQFDVIDLDPYGSPSIFLDSAVQAVKDGGLLCVTCTDAAVLCGNAPEKCSANYGAMSLRSKFCHEMAVRIILQCIDSHANRYSRYIVPLVSLSIDFYFRVFVRVHTGQKQVKHSVAKRSMVFECVGCGAHMIQPIAEVIPTKGEGNFKFMPGSGPVVPQKCQHCHHQHRIGGPIWSAPIHDHDFIRRVIARVQSSGHSFHTADRIIGMLNVALEELPDVPLYYVLDAVCGVLHCTPPSMKVFRSALLNGGYRVSLSHAAKNSYKTDAPIGFVWDIMRAWVKNNPVSSRRLTEGSIVKTILDQQQTYEVSFQEHADANPQSREKGLLRWQTNPEPYWGPKARAKRGHSVDLVAKQASNQGKTKKSKVGDISEANSEHTMDDSAEESRNSCS
;
A
#
# COMPACT_ATOMS: atom_id res chain seq x y z
N MET A 1 -29.86 50.44 13.34
CA MET A 1 -28.43 50.81 13.19
C MET A 1 -27.67 49.57 12.74
N LEU A 2 -27.40 49.48 11.43
CA LEU A 2 -26.05 49.49 10.79
C LEU A 2 -25.30 48.15 10.97
N ARG A 3 -25.27 47.26 9.95
CA ARG A 3 -24.35 47.24 8.76
C ARG A 3 -22.89 47.01 9.21
N ARG A 4 -22.03 46.14 8.65
CA ARG A 4 -21.81 45.57 7.29
C ARG A 4 -20.73 44.47 7.49
N VAL A 5 -20.82 43.27 6.92
CA VAL A 5 -20.32 42.85 5.58
C VAL A 5 -18.95 43.43 5.20
N PHE A 6 -17.94 42.57 5.10
CA PHE A 6 -16.82 42.76 4.16
C PHE A 6 -16.51 41.44 3.45
N SER A 7 -16.77 41.43 2.13
CA SER A 7 -16.23 40.48 1.18
C SER A 7 -14.80 40.88 0.81
N CYS A 8 -13.85 39.95 0.80
CA CYS A 8 -12.62 40.12 0.05
C CYS A 8 -12.79 39.50 -1.34
N ARG A 9 -12.78 40.35 -2.37
CA ARG A 9 -12.65 39.95 -3.77
C ARG A 9 -11.18 39.70 -4.08
N PHE A 10 -10.91 38.57 -4.74
CA PHE A 10 -9.66 38.33 -5.46
C PHE A 10 -9.54 39.31 -6.64
N ILE A 11 -8.38 39.93 -6.80
CA ILE A 11 -7.97 40.60 -8.04
C ILE A 11 -6.81 39.79 -8.63
N THR A 12 -7.01 39.33 -9.85
CA THR A 12 -6.08 38.58 -10.69
C THR A 12 -5.06 39.50 -11.34
N ALA A 13 -3.83 38.99 -11.50
CA ALA A 13 -2.74 39.63 -12.22
C ALA A 13 -3.03 39.66 -13.74
N SER A 14 -3.42 40.82 -14.25
CA SER A 14 -3.30 41.14 -15.68
C SER A 14 -3.17 42.65 -15.86
N GLN A 15 -1.95 43.16 -15.71
CA GLN A 15 -1.55 44.48 -16.23
C GLN A 15 -0.06 44.65 -15.93
N TYR A 16 0.80 44.24 -16.86
CA TYR A 16 2.10 44.87 -17.10
C TYR A 16 2.53 44.50 -18.52
N GLN A 17 2.07 45.31 -19.48
CA GLN A 17 2.69 45.45 -20.79
C GLN A 17 3.47 46.77 -20.80
N GLY A 18 4.70 46.71 -21.31
CA GLY A 18 5.40 47.82 -21.95
C GLY A 18 6.25 48.71 -21.04
N LEU A 19 7.58 48.60 -21.17
CA LEU A 19 8.41 49.54 -21.96
C LEU A 19 9.91 49.37 -21.62
N CYS A 20 10.71 49.23 -22.70
CA CYS A 20 12.11 49.62 -22.93
C CYS A 20 13.13 49.48 -21.77
N GLY A 21 14.25 48.76 -21.89
CA GLY A 21 15.25 48.89 -22.96
C GLY A 21 16.39 49.80 -22.47
N GLY A 22 17.55 49.24 -22.10
CA GLY A 22 18.76 50.02 -21.76
C GLY A 22 19.83 49.23 -21.01
N HIS A 23 21.04 49.17 -21.58
CA HIS A 23 22.27 48.70 -20.94
C HIS A 23 22.65 49.54 -19.71
N CYS A 24 23.13 48.92 -18.62
CA CYS A 24 24.46 49.16 -18.02
C CYS A 24 24.59 48.61 -16.59
N SER A 25 25.68 47.84 -16.39
CA SER A 25 26.60 47.78 -15.25
C SER A 25 26.10 47.84 -13.78
N ASN A 26 26.54 46.84 -13.02
CA ASN A 26 26.96 46.87 -11.61
C ASN A 26 26.83 48.22 -10.88
N HIS A 27 25.96 48.31 -9.86
CA HIS A 27 26.34 48.78 -8.52
C HIS A 27 25.18 48.66 -7.52
N SER A 28 25.46 47.91 -6.46
CA SER A 28 25.12 48.19 -5.05
C SER A 28 23.66 48.47 -4.64
N PHE A 29 23.07 47.46 -3.98
CA PHE A 29 21.97 47.64 -3.04
C PHE A 29 22.43 48.49 -1.83
N LYS A 30 21.76 49.62 -1.60
CA LYS A 30 21.62 50.27 -0.29
C LYS A 30 20.17 50.73 -0.17
N HIS A 31 19.66 50.65 1.06
CA HIS A 31 18.33 51.03 1.55
C HIS A 31 17.23 49.97 1.44
N LEU A 32 17.01 49.26 2.54
CA LEU A 32 15.72 49.26 3.23
C LEU A 32 15.87 48.63 4.62
N GLY A 33 16.00 49.51 5.61
CA GLY A 33 15.63 49.23 6.98
C GLY A 33 14.54 50.22 7.34
N LEU A 34 13.31 49.74 7.57
CA LEU A 34 12.37 50.25 8.57
C LEU A 34 11.04 49.49 8.52
N LEU A 35 10.62 49.07 9.71
CA LEU A 35 9.28 48.68 10.20
C LEU A 35 9.06 47.19 10.47
N TYR A 36 9.54 46.78 11.65
CA TYR A 36 8.91 45.77 12.48
C TYR A 36 8.73 46.34 13.90
N GLU A 37 7.48 46.54 14.31
CA GLU A 37 7.08 46.41 15.71
C GLU A 37 5.55 46.25 15.80
N VAL A 38 5.08 45.00 15.92
CA VAL A 38 4.12 44.52 16.94
C VAL A 38 4.39 43.02 17.12
N CYS A 39 4.34 42.54 18.38
CA CYS A 39 4.60 41.17 18.88
C CYS A 39 6.07 40.89 19.23
N GLY A 40 6.42 41.31 20.44
CA GLY A 40 7.77 41.25 20.99
C GLY A 40 8.32 39.85 21.29
N LEU A 41 9.63 39.72 21.07
CA LEU A 41 10.56 38.80 21.71
C LEU A 41 11.95 39.48 21.77
N LYS A 42 12.64 39.39 22.91
CA LYS A 42 13.93 40.06 23.19
C LYS A 42 15.11 39.44 22.40
N PRO A 43 16.14 40.22 22.03
CA PRO A 43 17.31 39.72 21.29
C PRO A 43 18.53 39.44 22.21
N SER A 44 19.34 38.42 21.90
CA SER A 44 20.73 38.35 22.38
C SER A 44 21.69 37.82 21.33
N LYS A 45 22.51 38.77 20.85
CA LYS A 45 23.92 38.72 20.42
C LYS A 45 24.31 37.84 19.22
N ILE A 46 24.40 38.47 18.06
CA ILE A 46 25.38 38.15 17.02
C ILE A 46 26.41 39.29 17.02
N ILE A 47 27.67 38.99 17.31
CA ILE A 47 28.81 39.89 17.11
C ILE A 47 29.49 39.46 15.82
N VAL A 48 29.49 40.34 14.81
CA VAL A 48 30.32 40.23 13.62
C VAL A 48 31.45 41.25 13.80
N GLN A 49 32.70 40.79 13.78
CA GLN A 49 33.86 41.66 13.56
C GLN A 49 34.68 41.13 12.39
N HIS A 50 34.79 41.96 11.36
CA HIS A 50 35.71 41.81 10.24
C HIS A 50 37.06 42.39 10.64
N HIS A 51 38.14 41.64 10.42
CA HIS A 51 39.45 42.20 10.09
C HIS A 51 40.12 41.37 8.99
N TRP A 52 40.59 42.08 7.98
CA TRP A 52 41.31 41.58 6.81
C TRP A 52 42.70 42.20 6.86
N GLN A 53 43.75 41.38 6.81
CA GLN A 53 45.08 41.80 6.35
C GLN A 53 45.71 40.64 5.55
N PRO A 54 46.48 40.94 4.47
CA PRO A 54 47.02 39.92 3.57
C PRO A 54 48.52 39.65 3.84
N THR A 55 48.93 38.38 3.84
CA THR A 55 50.34 37.98 3.69
C THR A 55 50.47 36.66 2.92
N ALA A 56 51.66 36.50 2.31
CA ALA A 56 52.02 35.75 1.11
C ALA A 56 52.22 34.21 1.33
N PRO A 57 52.56 33.43 0.28
CA PRO A 57 52.30 31.98 0.21
C PRO A 57 53.37 31.16 0.93
N PHE A 58 52.95 30.12 1.64
CA PHE A 58 53.86 29.11 2.18
C PHE A 58 53.61 27.77 1.46
N CYS A 59 54.59 27.39 0.65
CA CYS A 59 54.73 26.06 0.10
C CYS A 59 55.30 25.15 1.19
N SER A 60 54.58 24.09 1.55
CA SER A 60 55.17 22.93 2.19
C SER A 60 54.50 21.65 1.70
N SER A 61 55.32 20.80 1.12
CA SER A 61 55.03 19.44 0.69
C SER A 61 54.54 18.60 1.86
N ILE A 62 53.25 18.23 1.83
CA ILE A 62 52.71 17.15 2.66
C ILE A 62 52.67 15.90 1.79
N THR A 63 53.62 15.01 2.04
CA THR A 63 53.58 13.60 1.66
C THR A 63 52.22 13.01 2.05
N GLN A 64 51.44 12.59 1.05
CA GLN A 64 50.23 11.80 1.24
C GLN A 64 50.62 10.47 1.89
N GLN A 65 50.40 10.35 3.20
CA GLN A 65 50.21 9.05 3.81
C GLN A 65 48.80 8.54 3.43
N PRO A 66 48.64 7.25 3.13
CA PRO A 66 47.33 6.70 2.80
C PRO A 66 46.42 6.85 4.02
N ILE A 67 45.25 7.46 3.82
CA ILE A 67 44.17 7.49 4.80
C ILE A 67 43.62 6.07 4.88
N GLN A 68 44.28 5.24 5.69
CA GLN A 68 43.83 3.91 6.06
C GLN A 68 43.19 4.04 7.44
N THR A 69 41.87 4.22 7.43
CA THR A 69 40.87 3.87 8.47
C THR A 69 39.60 4.64 8.14
N SER A 70 38.83 4.15 7.17
CA SER A 70 37.42 4.46 7.16
C SER A 70 36.79 3.79 8.39
N MET A 71 35.62 4.24 8.85
CA MET A 71 34.94 3.70 10.03
C MET A 71 34.42 2.25 9.84
N GLU A 72 35.17 1.40 9.14
CA GLU A 72 34.86 0.01 8.80
C GLU A 72 34.86 -0.93 10.01
N ASP A 73 35.61 -0.62 11.08
CA ASP A 73 35.81 -1.57 12.19
C ASP A 73 34.87 -1.40 13.39
N LYS A 74 33.95 -0.42 13.39
CA LYS A 74 33.09 -0.14 14.56
C LYS A 74 31.68 -0.70 14.49
N LEU A 75 31.23 -1.18 13.34
CA LEU A 75 29.92 -1.80 13.17
C LEU A 75 30.17 -3.21 12.66
N GLY A 76 29.81 -4.23 13.45
CA GLY A 76 29.78 -5.60 12.97
C GLY A 76 29.00 -5.69 11.65
N VAL A 77 29.28 -6.71 10.85
CA VAL A 77 28.57 -6.98 9.61
C VAL A 77 27.94 -8.36 9.67
N ASN A 78 26.72 -8.48 9.15
CA ASN A 78 26.01 -9.74 9.02
C ASN A 78 25.89 -10.08 7.54
N GLU A 79 26.20 -11.33 7.17
CA GLU A 79 25.93 -11.84 5.84
C GLU A 79 24.54 -12.45 5.76
N VAL A 80 23.82 -12.14 4.69
CA VAL A 80 22.49 -12.66 4.41
C VAL A 80 22.45 -13.17 2.98
N SER A 81 21.86 -14.36 2.79
CA SER A 81 21.57 -14.91 1.48
C SER A 81 20.06 -14.96 1.28
N GLU A 82 19.58 -14.45 0.16
CA GLU A 82 18.18 -14.52 -0.26
C GLU A 82 18.12 -14.67 -1.78
N GLY A 83 17.40 -15.68 -2.27
CA GLY A 83 17.43 -16.04 -3.68
C GLY A 83 18.86 -16.33 -4.13
N GLN A 84 19.31 -15.68 -5.20
CA GLN A 84 20.69 -15.79 -5.69
C GLN A 84 21.64 -14.75 -5.07
N ALA A 85 21.13 -13.77 -4.34
CA ALA A 85 21.92 -12.68 -3.80
C ALA A 85 22.58 -13.06 -2.46
N LYS A 86 23.86 -12.68 -2.32
CA LYS A 86 24.62 -12.74 -1.06
C LYS A 86 25.04 -11.34 -0.66
N VAL A 87 24.39 -10.76 0.35
CA VAL A 87 24.62 -9.37 0.76
C VAL A 87 25.20 -9.26 2.16
N VAL A 88 25.95 -8.19 2.36
CA VAL A 88 26.46 -7.75 3.65
C VAL A 88 25.60 -6.61 4.15
N LEU A 89 25.18 -6.69 5.41
CA LEU A 89 24.39 -5.69 6.10
C LEU A 89 25.14 -5.19 7.33
N PRO A 90 25.02 -3.91 7.71
CA PRO A 90 25.48 -3.46 9.01
C PRO A 90 24.72 -4.20 10.13
N SER A 91 25.39 -4.62 11.21
CA SER A 91 24.76 -5.32 12.34
C SER A 91 23.63 -4.52 13.00
N SER A 92 23.63 -3.19 12.84
CA SER A 92 22.56 -2.29 13.30
C SER A 92 21.30 -2.33 12.42
N VAL A 93 21.38 -2.90 11.21
CA VAL A 93 20.29 -3.03 10.24
C VAL A 93 19.91 -4.50 10.13
N PHE A 94 18.77 -4.84 10.74
CA PHE A 94 18.23 -6.19 10.73
C PHE A 94 17.57 -6.51 9.39
N TYR A 95 17.97 -7.62 8.76
CA TYR A 95 17.30 -8.19 7.59
C TYR A 95 15.86 -8.60 7.94
N ASN A 96 14.87 -8.16 7.16
CA ASN A 96 13.48 -8.53 7.40
C ASN A 96 13.05 -9.70 6.48
N PRO A 97 13.03 -10.95 6.98
CA PRO A 97 12.62 -12.12 6.20
C PRO A 97 11.14 -12.04 5.76
N VAL A 98 10.29 -11.29 6.47
CA VAL A 98 8.89 -11.04 6.07
C VAL A 98 8.80 -10.40 4.67
N GLN A 99 9.83 -9.66 4.25
CA GLN A 99 9.86 -8.98 2.96
C GLN A 99 10.40 -9.85 1.82
N GLU A 100 10.82 -11.10 2.08
CA GLU A 100 11.24 -12.04 1.03
C GLU A 100 10.09 -12.25 0.02
N TYR A 101 8.88 -12.50 0.52
CA TYR A 101 7.68 -12.62 -0.34
C TYR A 101 7.43 -11.38 -1.20
N ASN A 102 7.69 -10.17 -0.68
CA ASN A 102 7.57 -8.94 -1.46
C ASN A 102 8.57 -8.92 -2.62
N ARG A 103 9.84 -9.26 -2.33
CA ARG A 103 10.92 -9.29 -3.32
C ARG A 103 10.68 -10.37 -4.37
N ASP A 104 10.34 -11.60 -3.98
CA ASP A 104 10.02 -12.71 -4.88
C ASP A 104 8.86 -12.35 -5.82
N LEU A 105 7.76 -11.84 -5.27
CA LEU A 105 6.60 -11.41 -6.07
C LEU A 105 6.98 -10.31 -7.06
N THR A 106 7.81 -9.36 -6.63
CA THR A 106 8.26 -8.26 -7.48
C THR A 106 9.14 -8.76 -8.62
N ILE A 107 10.06 -9.69 -8.36
CA ILE A 107 10.90 -10.32 -9.40
C ILE A 107 10.04 -11.11 -10.38
N ALA A 108 9.05 -11.88 -9.91
CA ALA A 108 8.13 -12.62 -10.77
C ALA A 108 7.34 -11.69 -11.72
N ILE A 109 6.82 -10.58 -11.19
CA ILE A 109 6.07 -9.59 -11.96
C ILE A 109 6.97 -8.85 -12.96
N ILE A 110 8.15 -8.39 -12.54
CA ILE A 110 9.06 -7.69 -13.45
C ILE A 110 9.58 -8.65 -14.53
N SER A 111 9.83 -9.92 -14.20
CA SER A 111 10.23 -10.93 -15.20
C SER A 111 9.17 -11.13 -16.27
N GLU A 112 7.88 -11.09 -15.90
CA GLU A 112 6.79 -11.14 -16.87
C GLU A 112 6.73 -9.86 -17.73
N VAL A 113 6.89 -8.68 -17.13
CA VAL A 113 6.97 -7.41 -17.86
C VAL A 113 8.17 -7.33 -18.80
N SER A 114 9.33 -7.87 -18.39
CA SER A 114 10.52 -7.97 -19.22
C SER A 114 10.22 -8.83 -20.45
N ALA A 115 9.65 -10.02 -20.26
CA ALA A 115 9.28 -10.89 -21.37
C ALA A 115 8.31 -10.21 -22.37
N GLU A 116 7.30 -9.49 -21.87
CA GLU A 116 6.39 -8.69 -22.72
C GLU A 116 7.15 -7.63 -23.55
N SER A 117 8.14 -6.96 -22.95
CA SER A 117 8.96 -5.94 -23.62
C SER A 117 9.78 -6.51 -24.77
N PHE A 118 10.40 -7.69 -24.58
CA PHE A 118 11.14 -8.39 -25.63
C PHE A 118 10.22 -8.84 -26.78
N HIS A 119 9.03 -9.38 -26.47
CA HIS A 119 8.08 -9.78 -27.51
C HIS A 119 7.58 -8.59 -28.34
N ARG A 120 7.34 -7.43 -27.72
CA ARG A 120 6.93 -6.21 -28.45
C ARG A 120 8.04 -5.65 -29.35
N SER A 121 9.29 -5.67 -28.87
CA SER A 121 10.43 -5.20 -29.65
C SER A 121 10.66 -6.06 -30.90
N ASN A 122 10.36 -7.36 -30.83
CA ASN A 122 10.53 -8.30 -31.93
C ASN A 122 9.39 -8.29 -32.97
N ASN A 123 8.22 -7.73 -32.64
CA ASN A 123 7.06 -7.64 -33.54
C ASN A 123 7.05 -6.38 -34.43
N LYS A 124 8.13 -5.58 -34.44
CA LYS A 124 8.32 -4.55 -35.48
C LYS A 124 8.68 -5.24 -36.80
N PRO A 125 8.14 -4.81 -37.95
CA PRO A 125 8.45 -5.42 -39.24
C PRO A 125 9.89 -5.05 -39.61
N ALA A 126 10.82 -5.97 -39.34
CA ALA A 126 12.17 -5.93 -39.87
C ALA A 126 12.52 -7.31 -40.41
N ASP A 127 13.20 -7.31 -41.54
CA ASP A 127 13.42 -8.41 -42.47
C ASP A 127 13.75 -9.77 -41.84
N SER A 128 13.21 -10.77 -42.52
CA SER A 128 13.48 -12.18 -42.35
C SER A 128 14.97 -12.49 -42.19
N GLN A 129 15.35 -13.04 -41.04
CA GLN A 129 16.23 -14.21 -40.98
C GLN A 129 16.15 -14.88 -39.61
N ALA A 130 16.02 -16.20 -39.67
CA ALA A 130 15.81 -17.09 -38.55
C ALA A 130 16.93 -16.98 -37.50
N LEU A 131 16.55 -16.53 -36.31
CA LEU A 131 17.21 -16.90 -35.06
C LEU A 131 16.10 -17.52 -34.21
N GLU A 132 16.23 -18.80 -33.85
CA GLU A 132 15.46 -19.37 -32.75
C GLU A 132 15.69 -18.48 -31.52
N GLN A 133 14.71 -17.63 -31.20
CA GLN A 133 14.86 -16.59 -30.20
C GLN A 133 14.87 -17.22 -28.80
N LYS A 134 16.07 -17.55 -28.32
CA LYS A 134 16.30 -17.98 -26.94
C LYS A 134 15.76 -16.89 -26.01
N GLN A 135 14.92 -17.29 -25.05
CA GLN A 135 14.46 -16.40 -24.00
C GLN A 135 15.67 -15.72 -23.32
N PRO A 136 15.57 -14.42 -22.96
CA PRO A 136 16.65 -13.75 -22.27
C PRO A 136 16.97 -14.50 -20.97
N GLN A 137 18.22 -14.46 -20.56
CA GLN A 137 18.73 -15.10 -19.36
C GLN A 137 18.97 -14.02 -18.29
N ALA A 138 18.80 -14.37 -17.02
CA ALA A 138 19.12 -13.48 -15.92
C ALA A 138 20.66 -13.34 -15.75
N GLY A 139 21.12 -12.25 -15.15
CA GLY A 139 22.55 -11.97 -14.95
C GLY A 139 23.33 -11.51 -16.19
N LYS A 140 22.70 -11.44 -17.37
CA LYS A 140 23.33 -10.98 -18.63
C LYS A 140 22.83 -9.59 -19.04
N TYR A 141 23.73 -8.80 -19.62
CA TYR A 141 23.41 -7.49 -20.20
C TYR A 141 22.69 -7.64 -21.54
N TYR A 142 21.60 -6.88 -21.70
CA TYR A 142 20.85 -6.76 -22.95
C TYR A 142 20.66 -5.29 -23.31
N GLU A 143 21.17 -4.86 -24.46
CA GLU A 143 21.05 -3.47 -24.92
C GLU A 143 19.59 -3.04 -25.10
N ASN A 144 18.76 -3.94 -25.64
CA ASN A 144 17.30 -3.77 -25.75
C ASN A 144 16.54 -4.20 -24.48
N GLY A 145 17.24 -4.43 -23.37
CA GLY A 145 16.66 -4.81 -22.09
C GLY A 145 15.95 -3.66 -21.36
N ILE A 146 15.31 -4.01 -20.24
CA ILE A 146 14.60 -3.05 -19.39
C ILE A 146 15.57 -2.28 -18.48
N SER A 147 15.31 -0.99 -18.26
CA SER A 147 15.94 -0.22 -17.17
C SER A 147 15.04 -0.16 -15.94
N ILE A 148 15.63 -0.41 -14.76
CA ILE A 148 14.93 -0.48 -13.48
C ILE A 148 15.50 0.59 -12.53
N PHE A 149 14.65 1.34 -11.86
CA PHE A 149 15.05 2.26 -10.79
C PHE A 149 14.47 1.82 -9.45
N GLU A 150 15.31 1.48 -8.48
CA GLU A 150 14.92 1.26 -7.10
C GLU A 150 15.18 2.53 -6.29
N GLY A 151 14.12 3.20 -5.84
CA GLY A 151 14.25 4.53 -5.21
C GLY A 151 14.85 4.52 -3.81
N LEU A 152 14.65 3.45 -3.03
CA LEU A 152 15.05 3.34 -1.63
C LEU A 152 15.70 1.97 -1.36
N ALA A 153 16.92 1.78 -1.89
CA ALA A 153 17.58 0.49 -1.98
C ALA A 153 18.15 -0.04 -0.64
N ALA A 154 18.37 0.81 0.36
CA ALA A 154 19.02 0.46 1.62
C ALA A 154 20.33 -0.30 1.39
N SER A 155 20.38 -1.61 1.61
CA SER A 155 21.59 -2.41 1.36
C SER A 155 21.80 -2.80 -0.11
N GLY A 156 20.82 -2.55 -0.96
CA GLY A 156 20.82 -2.97 -2.36
C GLY A 156 20.36 -4.41 -2.59
N LEU A 157 19.87 -5.12 -1.57
CA LEU A 157 19.47 -6.53 -1.70
C LEU A 157 18.48 -6.75 -2.86
N ARG A 158 17.44 -5.91 -2.98
CA ARG A 158 16.46 -6.02 -4.06
C ARG A 158 17.11 -5.72 -5.42
N SER A 159 17.88 -4.64 -5.55
CA SER A 159 18.63 -4.33 -6.77
C SER A 159 19.60 -5.44 -7.21
N VAL A 160 20.32 -6.05 -6.27
CA VAL A 160 21.22 -7.19 -6.56
C VAL A 160 20.41 -8.37 -7.08
N ARG A 161 19.29 -8.72 -6.43
CA ARG A 161 18.39 -9.77 -6.91
C ARG A 161 17.79 -9.42 -8.27
N PHE A 162 17.46 -8.16 -8.54
CA PHE A 162 17.00 -7.74 -9.86
C PHE A 162 18.04 -8.01 -10.95
N GLY A 163 19.31 -7.69 -10.71
CA GLY A 163 20.39 -8.00 -11.65
C GLY A 163 20.62 -9.51 -11.86
N LEU A 164 20.53 -10.30 -10.78
CA LEU A 164 20.80 -11.74 -10.82
C LEU A 164 19.65 -12.60 -11.33
N GLU A 165 18.40 -12.21 -11.07
CA GLU A 165 17.23 -13.09 -11.19
C GLU A 165 16.24 -12.64 -12.26
N ILE A 166 16.24 -11.36 -12.67
CA ILE A 166 15.36 -10.87 -13.73
C ILE A 166 16.06 -11.04 -15.09
N PRO A 167 15.46 -11.78 -16.03
CA PRO A 167 16.01 -11.86 -17.38
C PRO A 167 15.79 -10.58 -18.16
N GLY A 168 16.71 -10.26 -19.07
CA GLY A 168 16.52 -9.19 -20.04
C GLY A 168 16.71 -7.77 -19.48
N VAL A 169 17.59 -7.63 -18.48
CA VAL A 169 17.90 -6.34 -17.86
C VAL A 169 19.00 -5.62 -18.65
N ARG A 170 18.79 -4.32 -18.89
CA ARG A 170 19.84 -3.40 -19.39
C ARG A 170 20.60 -2.80 -18.22
N GLU A 171 19.86 -2.29 -17.24
CA GLU A 171 20.42 -1.56 -16.11
C GLU A 171 19.47 -1.57 -14.90
N VAL A 172 20.04 -1.60 -13.71
CA VAL A 172 19.36 -1.34 -12.44
C VAL A 172 20.08 -0.20 -11.72
N ILE A 173 19.36 0.88 -11.39
CA ILE A 173 19.87 1.97 -10.56
C ILE A 173 19.35 1.78 -9.14
N ALA A 174 20.27 1.47 -8.23
CA ALA A 174 20.03 1.29 -6.80
C ALA A 174 20.27 2.62 -6.07
N ASN A 175 19.21 3.36 -5.76
CA ASN A 175 19.31 4.68 -5.15
C ASN A 175 19.10 4.62 -3.63
N ASP A 176 19.94 5.32 -2.86
CA ASP A 176 19.65 5.64 -1.47
C ASP A 176 20.14 7.06 -1.08
N PHE A 177 19.46 7.65 -0.10
CA PHE A 177 19.83 8.96 0.43
C PHE A 177 20.97 8.87 1.45
N ASP A 178 21.11 7.73 2.14
CA ASP A 178 22.19 7.55 3.13
C ASP A 178 23.49 7.10 2.44
N LYS A 179 24.54 7.91 2.51
CA LYS A 179 25.88 7.57 1.99
C LYS A 179 26.39 6.22 2.50
N ASN A 180 26.09 5.87 3.76
CA ASN A 180 26.51 4.57 4.29
C ASN A 180 25.77 3.43 3.61
N ALA A 181 24.47 3.60 3.34
CA ALA A 181 23.68 2.63 2.61
C ALA A 181 24.24 2.44 1.19
N VAL A 182 24.60 3.53 0.51
CA VAL A 182 25.26 3.50 -0.82
C VAL A 182 26.58 2.72 -0.81
N ALA A 183 27.42 2.91 0.20
CA ALA A 183 28.66 2.12 0.32
C ALA A 183 28.37 0.61 0.47
N PHE A 184 27.30 0.23 1.18
CA PHE A 184 26.85 -1.17 1.23
C PHE A 184 26.30 -1.66 -0.11
N ILE A 185 25.58 -0.81 -0.85
CA ILE A 185 25.10 -1.13 -2.20
C ILE A 185 26.29 -1.44 -3.11
N GLU A 186 27.29 -0.56 -3.17
CA GLU A 186 28.52 -0.75 -3.98
C GLU A 186 29.24 -2.05 -3.62
N ARG A 187 29.48 -2.29 -2.33
CA ARG A 187 30.10 -3.53 -1.83
C ARG A 187 29.29 -4.78 -2.22
N ASN A 188 27.97 -4.71 -2.13
CA ASN A 188 27.10 -5.84 -2.47
C ASN A 188 27.03 -6.08 -3.98
N ILE A 189 27.12 -5.02 -4.79
CA ILE A 189 27.24 -5.12 -6.24
C ILE A 189 28.52 -5.89 -6.62
N GLU A 190 29.66 -5.49 -6.06
CA GLU A 190 30.95 -6.14 -6.29
C GLU A 190 30.97 -7.59 -5.81
N LYS A 191 30.47 -7.86 -4.59
CA LYS A 191 30.44 -9.22 -4.01
C LYS A 191 29.63 -10.21 -4.85
N ASN A 192 28.64 -9.73 -5.60
CA ASN A 192 27.79 -10.57 -6.46
C ASN A 192 28.19 -10.49 -7.95
N GLU A 193 29.30 -9.82 -8.28
CA GLU A 193 29.84 -9.73 -9.65
C GLU A 193 28.83 -9.21 -10.69
N ILE A 194 28.01 -8.22 -10.30
CA ILE A 194 26.90 -7.69 -11.12
C ILE A 194 27.03 -6.19 -11.46
N SER A 195 28.25 -5.64 -11.37
CA SER A 195 28.56 -4.23 -11.71
C SER A 195 28.27 -3.85 -13.17
N HIS A 196 28.17 -4.84 -14.08
CA HIS A 196 27.77 -4.62 -15.47
C HIS A 196 26.26 -4.37 -15.65
N LEU A 197 25.44 -4.67 -14.63
CA LEU A 197 23.99 -4.47 -14.64
C LEU A 197 23.52 -3.46 -13.61
N VAL A 198 24.12 -3.44 -12.42
CA VAL A 198 23.61 -2.69 -11.28
C VAL A 198 24.58 -1.58 -10.91
N LYS A 199 24.05 -0.37 -10.72
CA LYS A 199 24.81 0.82 -10.34
C LYS A 199 24.23 1.45 -9.09
N ALA A 200 25.10 1.83 -8.16
CA ALA A 200 24.71 2.58 -6.98
C ALA A 200 24.51 4.07 -7.32
N ARG A 201 23.49 4.70 -6.71
CA ARG A 201 23.27 6.15 -6.78
C ARG A 201 23.09 6.72 -5.38
N HIS A 202 23.84 7.75 -5.05
CA HIS A 202 23.64 8.55 -3.85
C HIS A 202 22.79 9.78 -4.16
N GLY A 203 21.59 9.85 -3.59
CA GLY A 203 20.76 11.04 -3.70
C GLY A 203 19.32 10.85 -3.27
N ASP A 204 18.58 11.96 -3.27
CA ASP A 204 17.14 11.92 -3.08
C ASP A 204 16.47 11.18 -4.24
N ALA A 205 15.53 10.29 -3.90
CA ALA A 205 14.85 9.43 -4.87
C ALA A 205 13.96 10.24 -5.82
N ALA A 206 13.27 11.28 -5.32
CA ALA A 206 12.43 12.12 -6.16
C ALA A 206 13.28 12.93 -7.14
N MET A 207 14.42 13.46 -6.70
CA MET A 207 15.37 14.14 -7.60
C MET A 207 15.92 13.20 -8.67
N GLY A 208 16.30 11.97 -8.29
CA GLY A 208 16.74 10.95 -9.25
C GLY A 208 15.69 10.65 -10.31
N MET A 209 14.42 10.55 -9.93
CA MET A 209 13.34 10.38 -10.90
C MET A 209 13.11 11.63 -11.76
N TYR A 210 13.18 12.84 -11.19
CA TYR A 210 13.03 14.08 -11.97
C TYR A 210 14.14 14.29 -13.03
N GLU A 211 15.35 13.84 -12.75
CA GLU A 211 16.46 13.82 -13.70
C GLU A 211 16.15 12.95 -14.93
N HIS A 212 15.31 11.92 -14.77
CA HIS A 212 14.94 10.93 -15.80
C HIS A 212 13.52 11.13 -16.35
N ARG A 213 13.00 12.36 -16.33
CA ARG A 213 11.66 12.66 -16.90
C ARG A 213 11.64 12.77 -18.42
N GLN A 214 12.80 12.90 -19.06
CA GLN A 214 12.90 12.98 -20.51
C GLN A 214 12.60 11.61 -21.13
N GLU A 215 11.82 11.56 -22.20
CA GLU A 215 11.32 10.31 -22.79
C GLU A 215 12.43 9.31 -23.16
N SER A 216 13.61 9.80 -23.57
CA SER A 216 14.77 8.96 -23.87
C SER A 216 15.37 8.25 -22.65
N ASP A 217 15.21 8.85 -21.47
CA ASP A 217 15.94 8.48 -20.25
C ASP A 217 15.03 7.89 -19.17
N GLN A 218 13.72 7.84 -19.43
CA GLN A 218 12.73 7.24 -18.53
C GLN A 218 13.03 5.76 -18.21
N PHE A 219 12.52 5.29 -17.09
CA PHE A 219 12.67 3.90 -16.65
C PHE A 219 11.53 3.01 -17.16
N ASP A 220 11.87 1.78 -17.57
CA ASP A 220 10.87 0.76 -17.90
C ASP A 220 10.15 0.28 -16.62
N VAL A 221 10.85 0.26 -15.48
CA VAL A 221 10.33 -0.12 -14.17
C VAL A 221 10.81 0.85 -13.09
N ILE A 222 9.91 1.27 -12.21
CA ILE A 222 10.24 2.02 -10.99
C ILE A 222 9.71 1.27 -9.77
N ASP A 223 10.57 1.05 -8.78
CA ASP A 223 10.22 0.43 -7.51
C ASP A 223 10.35 1.43 -6.34
N LEU A 224 9.23 1.66 -5.65
CA LEU A 224 9.14 2.51 -4.46
C LEU A 224 8.72 1.69 -3.25
N ASP A 225 9.64 1.52 -2.30
CA ASP A 225 9.39 0.78 -1.06
C ASP A 225 9.88 1.53 0.19
N PRO A 226 9.23 2.65 0.54
CA PRO A 226 9.61 3.42 1.70
C PRO A 226 9.07 2.84 3.00
N TYR A 227 9.74 3.20 4.10
CA TYR A 227 9.14 3.13 5.42
C TYR A 227 8.04 4.20 5.57
N GLY A 228 6.78 3.77 5.60
CA GLY A 228 5.60 4.59 5.70
C GLY A 228 4.88 4.78 4.36
N SER A 229 4.66 6.04 3.99
CA SER A 229 3.91 6.45 2.79
C SER A 229 4.85 6.74 1.62
N PRO A 230 4.51 6.29 0.39
CA PRO A 230 5.22 6.66 -0.83
C PRO A 230 4.73 7.96 -1.47
N SER A 231 3.71 8.62 -0.90
CA SER A 231 3.01 9.75 -1.52
C SER A 231 3.92 10.85 -2.05
N ILE A 232 4.99 11.20 -1.33
CA ILE A 232 5.93 12.25 -1.71
C ILE A 232 6.79 11.93 -2.95
N PHE A 233 6.88 10.64 -3.33
CA PHE A 233 7.65 10.17 -4.46
C PHE A 233 6.78 9.92 -5.70
N LEU A 234 5.45 9.88 -5.55
CA LEU A 234 4.55 9.48 -6.64
C LEU A 234 4.56 10.46 -7.81
N ASP A 235 4.70 11.76 -7.53
CA ASP A 235 4.67 12.80 -8.56
C ASP A 235 5.84 12.69 -9.55
N SER A 236 7.06 12.45 -9.05
CA SER A 236 8.23 12.21 -9.88
C SER A 236 8.21 10.82 -10.52
N ALA A 237 7.71 9.80 -9.82
CA ALA A 237 7.63 8.44 -10.36
C ALA A 237 6.71 8.35 -11.59
N VAL A 238 5.52 8.96 -11.55
CA VAL A 238 4.60 8.96 -12.72
C VAL A 238 5.12 9.80 -13.89
N GLN A 239 6.17 10.59 -13.72
CA GLN A 239 6.84 11.33 -14.79
C GLN A 239 8.08 10.60 -15.32
N ALA A 240 8.79 9.87 -14.46
CA ALA A 240 10.03 9.18 -14.78
C ALA A 240 9.82 7.77 -15.36
N VAL A 241 8.64 7.17 -15.18
CA VAL A 241 8.32 5.88 -15.79
C VAL A 241 7.94 6.06 -17.26
N LYS A 242 8.41 5.17 -18.13
CA LYS A 242 8.08 5.17 -19.57
C LYS A 242 6.59 5.00 -19.82
N ASP A 243 6.14 5.36 -21.02
CA ASP A 243 4.79 5.04 -21.47
C ASP A 243 4.56 3.53 -21.48
N GLY A 244 3.54 3.08 -20.75
CA GLY A 244 3.31 1.65 -20.50
C GLY A 244 4.36 0.97 -19.63
N GLY A 245 5.24 1.72 -18.96
CA GLY A 245 6.18 1.19 -17.96
C GLY A 245 5.48 0.75 -16.67
N LEU A 246 6.20 0.02 -15.83
CA LEU A 246 5.70 -0.55 -14.58
C LEU A 246 6.09 0.31 -13.38
N LEU A 247 5.13 0.63 -12.52
CA LEU A 247 5.36 1.24 -11.22
C LEU A 247 4.97 0.25 -10.12
N CYS A 248 5.94 -0.11 -9.29
CA CYS A 248 5.79 -0.99 -8.14
C CYS A 248 5.81 -0.15 -6.85
N VAL A 249 4.73 -0.14 -6.08
CA VAL A 249 4.60 0.72 -4.90
C VAL A 249 4.25 -0.10 -3.67
N THR A 250 5.06 0.02 -2.61
CA THR A 250 4.77 -0.50 -1.28
C THR A 250 4.32 0.63 -0.35
N CYS A 251 3.31 0.36 0.49
CA CYS A 251 2.93 1.22 1.61
C CYS A 251 2.96 0.40 2.91
N THR A 252 3.69 0.88 3.92
CA THR A 252 3.82 0.19 5.22
C THR A 252 3.10 0.91 6.37
N ASP A 253 2.41 2.02 6.10
CA ASP A 253 1.67 2.83 7.08
C ASP A 253 0.21 2.38 7.26
N ALA A 254 -0.01 1.07 7.49
CA ALA A 254 -1.34 0.49 7.65
C ALA A 254 -2.21 1.17 8.72
N ALA A 255 -1.61 1.71 9.79
CA ALA A 255 -2.36 2.48 10.79
C ALA A 255 -3.07 3.71 10.18
N VAL A 256 -2.45 4.39 9.21
CA VAL A 256 -3.02 5.55 8.53
C VAL A 256 -4.12 5.11 7.56
N LEU A 257 -3.79 4.15 6.69
CA LEU A 257 -4.68 3.68 5.63
C LEU A 257 -5.90 2.89 6.14
N CYS A 258 -5.80 2.25 7.32
CA CYS A 258 -6.88 1.45 7.92
C CYS A 258 -7.72 2.22 8.96
N GLY A 259 -7.66 3.56 8.97
CA GLY A 259 -8.60 4.41 9.72
C GLY A 259 -8.21 4.74 11.16
N ASN A 260 -6.98 4.48 11.62
CA ASN A 260 -6.56 4.94 12.96
C ASN A 260 -6.14 6.42 12.97
N ALA A 261 -5.71 6.96 11.83
CA ALA A 261 -5.31 8.36 11.64
C ALA A 261 -5.87 8.91 10.31
N PRO A 262 -7.20 9.07 10.19
CA PRO A 262 -7.85 9.45 8.94
C PRO A 262 -7.45 10.86 8.46
N GLU A 263 -7.14 11.78 9.36
CA GLU A 263 -6.60 13.11 9.04
C GLU A 263 -5.23 13.02 8.36
N LYS A 264 -4.36 12.12 8.84
CA LYS A 264 -3.08 11.84 8.19
C LYS A 264 -3.26 11.11 6.85
N CYS A 265 -4.28 10.25 6.74
CA CYS A 265 -4.63 9.62 5.47
C CYS A 265 -5.05 10.66 4.44
N SER A 266 -5.86 11.63 4.85
CA SER A 266 -6.26 12.75 3.99
C SER A 266 -5.06 13.58 3.55
N ALA A 267 -4.13 13.89 4.46
CA ALA A 267 -2.93 14.67 4.14
C ALA A 267 -1.98 13.94 3.18
N ASN A 268 -1.78 12.63 3.38
CA ASN A 268 -0.84 11.85 2.58
C ASN A 268 -1.41 11.37 1.24
N TYR A 269 -2.69 10.98 1.21
CA TYR A 269 -3.30 10.26 0.09
C TYR A 269 -4.49 10.98 -0.55
N GLY A 270 -4.92 12.12 0.01
CA GLY A 270 -6.09 12.84 -0.48
C GLY A 270 -7.41 12.08 -0.29
N ALA A 271 -7.48 11.19 0.71
CA ALA A 271 -8.67 10.39 1.00
C ALA A 271 -8.85 10.15 2.51
N MET A 272 -10.11 10.07 2.94
CA MET A 272 -10.49 9.71 4.31
C MET A 272 -10.59 8.19 4.45
N SER A 273 -9.72 7.58 5.25
CA SER A 273 -9.79 6.16 5.58
C SER A 273 -10.89 5.88 6.62
N LEU A 274 -11.48 4.69 6.56
CA LEU A 274 -12.45 4.22 7.54
C LEU A 274 -11.89 3.05 8.33
N ARG A 275 -12.16 3.06 9.64
CA ARG A 275 -11.86 1.93 10.53
C ARG A 275 -12.95 0.87 10.42
N SER A 276 -12.96 0.18 9.29
CA SER A 276 -13.98 -0.79 8.90
C SER A 276 -13.39 -2.20 8.79
N LYS A 277 -14.24 -3.23 8.62
CA LYS A 277 -13.77 -4.60 8.40
C LYS A 277 -13.10 -4.80 7.04
N PHE A 278 -13.45 -3.98 6.07
CA PHE A 278 -12.86 -3.93 4.72
C PHE A 278 -11.66 -2.99 4.60
N CYS A 279 -11.10 -2.50 5.72
CA CYS A 279 -10.08 -1.46 5.71
C CYS A 279 -8.84 -1.80 4.88
N HIS A 280 -8.46 -3.09 4.79
CA HIS A 280 -7.32 -3.54 3.99
C HIS A 280 -7.55 -3.36 2.48
N GLU A 281 -8.73 -3.69 1.97
CA GLU A 281 -9.03 -3.43 0.56
C GLU A 281 -9.26 -1.93 0.31
N MET A 282 -9.91 -1.24 1.25
CA MET A 282 -10.06 0.22 1.17
C MET A 282 -8.70 0.92 1.09
N ALA A 283 -7.72 0.47 1.87
CA ALA A 283 -6.34 0.97 1.81
C ALA A 283 -5.72 0.81 0.42
N VAL A 284 -5.80 -0.39 -0.16
CA VAL A 284 -5.35 -0.66 -1.54
C VAL A 284 -6.03 0.29 -2.53
N ARG A 285 -7.34 0.49 -2.41
CA ARG A 285 -8.12 1.37 -3.28
C ARG A 285 -7.78 2.86 -3.09
N ILE A 286 -7.45 3.29 -1.87
CA ILE A 286 -6.94 4.64 -1.60
C ILE A 286 -5.59 4.86 -2.27
N ILE A 287 -4.69 3.87 -2.20
CA ILE A 287 -3.37 3.94 -2.84
C ILE A 287 -3.52 4.08 -4.36
N LEU A 288 -4.36 3.25 -4.99
CA LEU A 288 -4.62 3.33 -6.43
C LEU A 288 -5.20 4.69 -6.85
N GLN A 289 -6.19 5.20 -6.11
CA GLN A 289 -6.74 6.55 -6.29
C GLN A 289 -5.64 7.62 -6.19
N CYS A 290 -4.73 7.48 -5.23
CA CYS A 290 -3.64 8.43 -5.01
C CYS A 290 -2.67 8.42 -6.21
N ILE A 291 -2.21 7.25 -6.65
CA ILE A 291 -1.29 7.12 -7.79
C ILE A 291 -1.96 7.66 -9.07
N ASP A 292 -3.21 7.26 -9.35
CA ASP A 292 -3.96 7.75 -10.51
C ASP A 292 -4.12 9.28 -10.49
N SER A 293 -4.37 9.87 -9.32
CA SER A 293 -4.47 11.32 -9.18
C SER A 293 -3.17 12.07 -9.48
N HIS A 294 -2.01 11.46 -9.18
CA HIS A 294 -0.72 12.00 -9.59
C HIS A 294 -0.53 11.90 -11.10
N ALA A 295 -0.81 10.73 -11.69
CA ALA A 295 -0.67 10.51 -13.13
C ALA A 295 -1.56 11.47 -13.95
N ASN A 296 -2.81 11.67 -13.53
CA ASN A 296 -3.79 12.46 -14.28
C ASN A 296 -3.35 13.92 -14.51
N ARG A 297 -2.53 14.51 -13.63
CA ARG A 297 -1.98 15.87 -13.78
C ARG A 297 -1.10 16.02 -15.01
N TYR A 298 -0.56 14.90 -15.50
CA TYR A 298 0.38 14.84 -16.62
C TYR A 298 -0.26 14.23 -17.87
N SER A 299 -1.59 14.18 -17.97
CA SER A 299 -2.31 13.48 -19.04
C SER A 299 -1.99 11.98 -19.11
N ARG A 300 -1.63 11.39 -17.97
CA ARG A 300 -1.33 9.96 -17.82
C ARG A 300 -2.38 9.29 -16.93
N TYR A 301 -2.57 8.00 -17.09
CA TYR A 301 -3.50 7.19 -16.29
C TYR A 301 -2.87 5.86 -15.91
N ILE A 302 -3.37 5.24 -14.84
CA ILE A 302 -2.89 3.93 -14.41
C ILE A 302 -3.80 2.79 -14.88
N VAL A 303 -3.19 1.62 -15.04
CA VAL A 303 -3.86 0.33 -15.17
C VAL A 303 -3.32 -0.59 -14.08
N PRO A 304 -4.12 -0.91 -13.04
CA PRO A 304 -3.71 -1.85 -12.00
C PRO A 304 -3.52 -3.27 -12.57
N LEU A 305 -2.36 -3.87 -12.31
CA LEU A 305 -2.07 -5.26 -12.69
C LEU A 305 -2.31 -6.20 -11.51
N VAL A 306 -1.72 -5.89 -10.36
CA VAL A 306 -1.83 -6.70 -9.13
C VAL A 306 -1.81 -5.75 -7.94
N SER A 307 -2.79 -5.86 -7.04
CA SER A 307 -2.91 -4.96 -5.88
C SER A 307 -3.27 -5.74 -4.62
N LEU A 308 -2.32 -5.91 -3.71
CA LEU A 308 -2.44 -6.86 -2.60
C LEU A 308 -2.30 -6.19 -1.22
N SER A 309 -3.10 -6.66 -0.27
CA SER A 309 -2.86 -6.49 1.16
C SER A 309 -2.11 -7.71 1.69
N ILE A 310 -0.87 -7.54 2.16
CA ILE A 310 0.01 -8.64 2.55
C ILE A 310 0.52 -8.40 3.96
N ASP A 311 0.06 -9.21 4.90
CA ASP A 311 0.39 -9.17 6.33
C ASP A 311 0.25 -7.77 6.96
N PHE A 312 1.25 -6.90 6.73
CA PHE A 312 1.41 -5.59 7.36
C PHE A 312 1.70 -4.46 6.38
N TYR A 313 1.67 -4.74 5.08
CA TYR A 313 1.92 -3.75 4.03
C TYR A 313 0.95 -3.94 2.87
N PHE A 314 0.82 -2.89 2.06
CA PHE A 314 0.07 -2.92 0.81
C PHE A 314 1.06 -2.83 -0.34
N ARG A 315 0.84 -3.63 -1.37
CA ARG A 315 1.71 -3.68 -2.55
C ARG A 315 0.86 -3.56 -3.80
N VAL A 316 1.13 -2.55 -4.63
CA VAL A 316 0.42 -2.34 -5.90
C VAL A 316 1.40 -2.28 -7.05
N PHE A 317 1.02 -2.92 -8.15
CA PHE A 317 1.75 -2.97 -9.41
C PHE A 317 0.84 -2.37 -10.47
N VAL A 318 1.24 -1.25 -11.07
CA VAL A 318 0.42 -0.52 -12.04
C VAL A 318 1.23 -0.20 -13.29
N ARG A 319 0.61 -0.30 -14.46
CA ARG A 319 1.14 0.30 -15.69
C ARG A 319 0.75 1.76 -15.74
N VAL A 320 1.64 2.62 -16.24
CA VAL A 320 1.35 4.05 -16.41
C VAL A 320 1.39 4.42 -17.89
N HIS A 321 0.25 4.81 -18.43
CA HIS A 321 0.08 5.15 -19.85
C HIS A 321 -0.26 6.62 -20.05
N THR A 322 0.01 7.14 -21.24
CA THR A 322 -0.27 8.50 -21.67
C THR A 322 -1.53 8.49 -22.52
N GLY A 323 -2.50 9.33 -22.18
CA GLY A 323 -3.75 9.36 -22.93
C GLY A 323 -4.79 10.28 -22.31
N GLN A 324 -4.92 11.49 -22.89
CA GLN A 324 -5.86 12.51 -22.41
C GLN A 324 -7.32 12.05 -22.37
N LYS A 325 -7.74 11.24 -23.36
CA LYS A 325 -9.09 10.67 -23.40
C LYS A 325 -9.33 9.76 -22.18
N GLN A 326 -8.35 8.97 -21.80
CA GLN A 326 -8.46 7.95 -20.76
C GLN A 326 -8.38 8.58 -19.37
N VAL A 327 -7.61 9.66 -19.23
CA VAL A 327 -7.60 10.51 -18.03
C VAL A 327 -8.99 11.06 -17.71
N LYS A 328 -9.79 11.44 -18.73
CA LYS A 328 -11.18 11.88 -18.48
C LYS A 328 -12.04 10.78 -17.86
N HIS A 329 -11.79 9.52 -18.19
CA HIS A 329 -12.46 8.38 -17.57
C HIS A 329 -11.99 8.08 -16.15
N SER A 330 -10.81 8.56 -15.73
CA SER A 330 -10.29 8.27 -14.38
C SER A 330 -11.19 8.79 -13.25
N VAL A 331 -11.93 9.88 -13.46
CA VAL A 331 -12.88 10.39 -12.46
C VAL A 331 -14.03 9.41 -12.19
N ALA A 332 -14.44 8.63 -13.19
CA ALA A 332 -15.50 7.62 -13.06
C ALA A 332 -15.03 6.36 -12.33
N LYS A 333 -13.72 6.18 -12.15
CA LYS A 333 -13.11 5.07 -11.40
C LYS A 333 -12.98 5.38 -9.91
N ARG A 334 -13.64 6.44 -9.43
CA ARG A 334 -13.52 6.95 -8.06
C ARG A 334 -14.89 7.02 -7.41
N SER A 335 -14.94 6.66 -6.14
CA SER A 335 -16.18 6.68 -5.38
C SER A 335 -15.96 7.05 -3.91
N MET A 336 -16.98 7.64 -3.29
CA MET A 336 -17.09 7.76 -1.84
C MET A 336 -17.69 6.48 -1.24
N VAL A 337 -17.38 6.20 0.02
CA VAL A 337 -17.92 5.05 0.76
C VAL A 337 -18.82 5.55 1.87
N PHE A 338 -20.04 5.03 1.95
CA PHE A 338 -20.94 5.23 3.08
C PHE A 338 -20.99 3.93 3.89
N GLU A 339 -20.57 3.96 5.15
CA GLU A 339 -20.62 2.80 6.05
C GLU A 339 -21.57 3.08 7.22
N CYS A 340 -22.54 2.20 7.46
CA CYS A 340 -23.41 2.27 8.62
C CYS A 340 -22.63 1.97 9.91
N VAL A 341 -22.69 2.88 10.89
CA VAL A 341 -21.99 2.73 12.18
C VAL A 341 -22.59 1.65 13.08
N GLY A 342 -23.82 1.21 12.79
CA GLY A 342 -24.52 0.18 13.55
C GLY A 342 -24.21 -1.23 13.02
N CYS A 343 -24.67 -1.53 11.80
CA CYS A 343 -24.61 -2.89 11.25
C CYS A 343 -23.42 -3.13 10.29
N GLY A 344 -22.63 -2.10 9.96
CA GLY A 344 -21.49 -2.22 9.04
C GLY A 344 -21.86 -2.38 7.55
N ALA A 345 -23.16 -2.29 7.21
CA ALA A 345 -23.60 -2.20 5.82
C ALA A 345 -22.90 -1.03 5.11
N HIS A 346 -22.38 -1.24 3.91
CA HIS A 346 -21.72 -0.19 3.14
C HIS A 346 -22.27 -0.05 1.72
N MET A 347 -22.16 1.17 1.17
CA MET A 347 -22.55 1.50 -0.19
C MET A 347 -21.50 2.42 -0.83
N ILE A 348 -21.31 2.25 -2.14
CA ILE A 348 -20.37 3.02 -2.95
C ILE A 348 -21.12 4.11 -3.72
N GLN A 349 -20.69 5.36 -3.59
CA GLN A 349 -21.20 6.51 -4.34
C GLN A 349 -20.17 6.92 -5.41
N PRO A 350 -20.41 6.63 -6.70
CA PRO A 350 -19.58 7.18 -7.77
C PRO A 350 -19.55 8.71 -7.71
N ILE A 351 -18.38 9.30 -7.90
CA ILE A 351 -18.24 10.78 -7.89
C ILE A 351 -18.58 11.42 -9.24
N ALA A 352 -18.65 10.61 -10.31
CA ALA A 352 -18.94 11.05 -11.66
C ALA A 352 -19.74 10.00 -12.43
N GLU A 353 -20.57 10.48 -13.35
CA GLU A 353 -21.32 9.70 -14.32
C GLU A 353 -20.75 9.92 -15.72
N VAL A 354 -20.68 8.83 -16.50
CA VAL A 354 -20.21 8.86 -17.89
C VAL A 354 -21.38 8.50 -18.79
N ILE A 355 -21.83 9.46 -19.58
CA ILE A 355 -23.01 9.32 -20.44
C ILE A 355 -22.54 9.23 -21.90
N PRO A 356 -22.80 8.13 -22.62
CA PRO A 356 -22.52 8.03 -24.04
C PRO A 356 -23.28 9.11 -24.83
N THR A 357 -22.64 9.74 -25.80
CA THR A 357 -23.27 10.74 -26.68
C THR A 357 -23.29 10.26 -28.13
N LYS A 358 -23.87 11.07 -29.05
CA LYS A 358 -23.89 10.73 -30.47
C LYS A 358 -22.46 10.65 -31.03
N GLY A 359 -22.15 9.52 -31.67
CA GLY A 359 -20.82 9.22 -32.21
C GLY A 359 -20.08 8.19 -31.35
N GLU A 360 -19.52 7.17 -32.00
CA GLU A 360 -18.80 6.10 -31.33
C GLU A 360 -17.60 6.65 -30.54
N GLY A 361 -17.47 6.26 -29.27
CA GLY A 361 -16.40 6.71 -28.39
C GLY A 361 -16.54 8.13 -27.83
N ASN A 362 -17.66 8.81 -28.06
CA ASN A 362 -17.93 10.11 -27.46
C ASN A 362 -18.70 9.97 -26.14
N PHE A 363 -18.23 10.68 -25.12
CA PHE A 363 -18.80 10.64 -23.77
C PHE A 363 -18.96 12.06 -23.19
N LYS A 364 -20.03 12.24 -22.43
CA LYS A 364 -20.26 13.40 -21.57
C LYS A 364 -20.00 12.98 -20.12
N PHE A 365 -19.20 13.77 -19.41
CA PHE A 365 -18.87 13.53 -18.00
C PHE A 365 -19.66 14.49 -17.13
N MET A 366 -20.38 13.95 -16.14
CA MET A 366 -21.20 14.72 -15.20
C MET A 366 -20.78 14.39 -13.76
N PRO A 367 -20.93 15.31 -12.79
CA PRO A 367 -20.86 14.97 -11.38
C PRO A 367 -21.86 13.86 -11.03
N GLY A 368 -21.50 12.97 -10.10
CA GLY A 368 -22.36 11.88 -9.67
C GLY A 368 -23.57 12.36 -8.87
N SER A 369 -24.71 11.72 -9.07
CA SER A 369 -25.96 11.99 -8.34
C SER A 369 -25.98 11.26 -6.99
N GLY A 370 -26.31 11.95 -5.89
CA GLY A 370 -26.30 11.36 -4.55
C GLY A 370 -27.04 12.16 -3.49
N PRO A 371 -27.12 11.64 -2.23
CA PRO A 371 -26.46 10.41 -1.77
C PRO A 371 -27.22 9.12 -2.17
N VAL A 372 -26.47 8.04 -2.44
CA VAL A 372 -26.99 6.66 -2.67
C VAL A 372 -27.59 5.99 -1.42
N VAL A 373 -27.53 6.65 -0.27
CA VAL A 373 -28.09 6.15 0.99
C VAL A 373 -29.04 7.19 1.60
N PRO A 374 -30.10 6.74 2.28
CA PRO A 374 -30.93 7.62 3.12
C PRO A 374 -30.13 8.15 4.32
N GLN A 375 -30.70 9.16 5.00
CA GLN A 375 -30.07 9.78 6.18
C GLN A 375 -29.73 8.78 7.30
N LYS A 376 -30.54 7.74 7.46
CA LYS A 376 -30.35 6.63 8.41
C LYS A 376 -30.38 5.31 7.68
N CYS A 377 -29.58 4.35 8.12
CA CYS A 377 -29.53 3.01 7.54
C CYS A 377 -30.91 2.36 7.52
N GLN A 378 -31.31 1.80 6.37
CA GLN A 378 -32.59 1.12 6.21
C GLN A 378 -32.70 -0.19 7.01
N HIS A 379 -31.57 -0.75 7.46
CA HIS A 379 -31.54 -2.05 8.17
C HIS A 379 -31.52 -1.92 9.69
N CYS A 380 -30.86 -0.87 10.23
CA CYS A 380 -30.74 -0.70 11.67
C CYS A 380 -30.92 0.74 12.17
N HIS A 381 -31.33 1.66 11.29
CA HIS A 381 -31.65 3.06 11.59
C HIS A 381 -30.51 3.92 12.20
N HIS A 382 -29.28 3.42 12.19
CA HIS A 382 -28.09 4.17 12.60
C HIS A 382 -27.55 5.05 11.46
N GLN A 383 -26.72 6.03 11.80
CA GLN A 383 -26.09 6.95 10.84
C GLN A 383 -25.02 6.26 9.98
N HIS A 384 -24.62 6.95 8.91
CA HIS A 384 -23.51 6.53 8.05
C HIS A 384 -22.27 7.41 8.30
N ARG A 385 -21.09 6.79 8.29
CA ARG A 385 -19.80 7.47 8.14
C ARG A 385 -19.43 7.53 6.66
N ILE A 386 -18.69 8.57 6.29
CA ILE A 386 -18.25 8.81 4.92
C ILE A 386 -16.73 8.65 4.85
N GLY A 387 -16.26 7.87 3.88
CA GLY A 387 -14.84 7.70 3.56
C GLY A 387 -14.57 7.85 2.06
N GLY A 388 -13.30 7.86 1.70
CA GLY A 388 -12.81 8.03 0.33
C GLY A 388 -12.35 9.45 0.00
N PRO A 389 -12.21 9.80 -1.30
CA PRO A 389 -12.50 8.94 -2.45
C PRO A 389 -11.59 7.70 -2.49
N ILE A 390 -12.12 6.59 -3.01
CA ILE A 390 -11.38 5.35 -3.25
C ILE A 390 -11.46 4.99 -4.73
N TRP A 391 -10.49 4.22 -5.22
CA TRP A 391 -10.60 3.55 -6.52
C TRP A 391 -11.71 2.50 -6.51
N SER A 392 -12.72 2.65 -7.35
CA SER A 392 -13.89 1.76 -7.44
C SER A 392 -13.88 0.83 -8.67
N ALA A 393 -12.92 0.98 -9.56
CA ALA A 393 -12.72 0.06 -10.70
C ALA A 393 -11.95 -1.22 -10.28
N PRO A 394 -11.73 -2.18 -11.20
CA PRO A 394 -10.93 -3.37 -10.93
C PRO A 394 -9.52 -3.04 -10.43
N ILE A 395 -8.99 -3.87 -9.53
CA ILE A 395 -7.67 -3.70 -8.90
C ILE A 395 -6.65 -4.75 -9.37
N HIS A 396 -7.08 -5.64 -10.26
CA HIS A 396 -6.33 -6.77 -10.81
C HIS A 396 -6.56 -6.87 -12.32
N ASP A 397 -5.50 -7.24 -13.04
CA ASP A 397 -5.58 -7.75 -14.41
C ASP A 397 -5.49 -9.28 -14.35
N HIS A 398 -6.61 -9.95 -14.62
CA HIS A 398 -6.72 -11.41 -14.50
C HIS A 398 -5.84 -12.14 -15.51
N ASP A 399 -5.68 -11.59 -16.72
CA ASP A 399 -4.85 -12.21 -17.75
C ASP A 399 -3.37 -12.11 -17.38
N PHE A 400 -2.95 -10.95 -16.86
CA PHE A 400 -1.61 -10.75 -16.33
C PHE A 400 -1.32 -11.69 -15.15
N ILE A 401 -2.25 -11.80 -14.19
CA ILE A 401 -2.10 -12.72 -13.05
C ILE A 401 -1.91 -14.18 -13.51
N ARG A 402 -2.68 -14.65 -14.50
CA ARG A 402 -2.52 -16.01 -15.03
C ARG A 402 -1.14 -16.23 -15.62
N ARG A 403 -0.59 -15.25 -16.35
CA ARG A 403 0.78 -15.34 -16.90
C ARG A 403 1.84 -15.39 -15.80
N VAL A 404 1.70 -14.56 -14.76
CA VAL A 404 2.63 -14.59 -13.61
C VAL A 404 2.57 -15.93 -12.88
N ILE A 405 1.37 -16.48 -12.64
CA ILE A 405 1.22 -17.81 -12.02
C ILE A 405 1.90 -18.88 -12.88
N ALA A 406 1.64 -18.89 -14.20
CA ALA A 406 2.24 -19.85 -15.13
C ALA A 406 3.77 -19.76 -15.13
N ARG A 407 4.32 -18.53 -15.10
CA ARG A 407 5.76 -18.30 -15.01
C ARG A 407 6.35 -18.90 -13.73
N VAL A 408 5.78 -18.59 -12.57
CA VAL A 408 6.26 -19.09 -11.26
C VAL A 408 6.20 -20.62 -11.19
N GLN A 409 5.17 -21.23 -11.77
CA GLN A 409 5.05 -22.69 -11.86
C GLN A 409 6.10 -23.29 -12.80
N SER A 410 6.36 -22.65 -13.94
CA SER A 410 7.34 -23.13 -14.93
C SER A 410 8.80 -22.98 -14.51
N SER A 411 9.11 -22.03 -13.62
CA SER A 411 10.49 -21.78 -13.15
C SER A 411 10.97 -22.77 -12.08
N GLY A 412 10.24 -23.86 -11.83
CA GLY A 412 10.66 -24.94 -10.95
C GLY A 412 10.75 -24.55 -9.47
N HIS A 413 9.92 -23.61 -9.00
CA HIS A 413 9.97 -23.05 -7.64
C HIS A 413 11.30 -22.35 -7.31
N SER A 414 11.81 -21.56 -8.26
CA SER A 414 12.98 -20.68 -8.06
C SER A 414 12.86 -19.73 -6.86
N PHE A 415 11.64 -19.50 -6.37
CA PHE A 415 11.36 -18.68 -5.20
C PHE A 415 11.01 -19.57 -4.01
N HIS A 416 11.61 -19.30 -2.85
CA HIS A 416 11.23 -19.94 -1.61
C HIS A 416 9.76 -19.70 -1.25
N THR A 417 9.21 -18.55 -1.67
CA THR A 417 7.80 -18.19 -1.42
C THR A 417 6.85 -18.54 -2.58
N ALA A 418 7.27 -19.39 -3.53
CA ALA A 418 6.49 -19.73 -4.73
C ALA A 418 5.05 -20.20 -4.43
N ASP A 419 4.87 -21.12 -3.47
CA ASP A 419 3.55 -21.63 -3.08
C ASP A 419 2.64 -20.52 -2.55
N ARG A 420 3.21 -19.59 -1.79
CA ARG A 420 2.49 -18.43 -1.26
C ARG A 420 2.10 -17.47 -2.37
N ILE A 421 2.98 -17.25 -3.35
CA ILE A 421 2.68 -16.41 -4.53
C ILE A 421 1.54 -17.02 -5.33
N ILE A 422 1.63 -18.32 -5.66
CA ILE A 422 0.59 -19.04 -6.41
C ILE A 422 -0.73 -19.01 -5.64
N GLY A 423 -0.72 -19.30 -4.34
CA GLY A 423 -1.91 -19.31 -3.52
C GLY A 423 -2.58 -17.94 -3.42
N MET A 424 -1.81 -16.88 -3.13
CA MET A 424 -2.32 -15.51 -3.04
C MET A 424 -2.86 -14.99 -4.37
N LEU A 425 -2.13 -15.20 -5.47
CA LEU A 425 -2.56 -14.75 -6.79
C LEU A 425 -3.79 -15.51 -7.29
N ASN A 426 -3.97 -16.79 -6.94
CA ASN A 426 -5.21 -17.50 -7.25
C ASN A 426 -6.40 -16.95 -6.46
N VAL A 427 -6.23 -16.55 -5.20
CA VAL A 427 -7.32 -15.88 -4.46
C VAL A 427 -7.67 -14.54 -5.09
N ALA A 428 -6.68 -13.76 -5.52
CA ALA A 428 -6.90 -12.50 -6.24
C ALA A 428 -7.62 -12.73 -7.58
N LEU A 429 -7.26 -13.79 -8.33
CA LEU A 429 -7.89 -14.16 -9.60
C LEU A 429 -9.35 -14.60 -9.46
N GLU A 430 -9.71 -15.16 -8.31
CA GLU A 430 -11.08 -15.59 -7.97
C GLU A 430 -11.97 -14.43 -7.49
N GLU A 431 -11.41 -13.25 -7.20
CA GLU A 431 -12.20 -12.12 -6.73
C GLU A 431 -13.14 -11.57 -7.80
N LEU A 432 -14.32 -11.11 -7.38
CA LEU A 432 -15.20 -10.33 -8.26
C LEU A 432 -14.55 -8.97 -8.56
N PRO A 433 -14.23 -8.66 -9.84
CA PRO A 433 -13.47 -7.46 -10.19
C PRO A 433 -14.32 -6.18 -10.12
N ASP A 434 -15.63 -6.30 -10.29
CA ASP A 434 -16.61 -5.21 -10.35
C ASP A 434 -17.35 -4.98 -9.01
N VAL A 435 -16.98 -5.71 -7.96
CA VAL A 435 -17.55 -5.55 -6.61
C VAL A 435 -16.48 -4.98 -5.66
N PRO A 436 -16.52 -3.68 -5.35
CA PRO A 436 -15.58 -3.06 -4.43
C PRO A 436 -15.86 -3.45 -2.98
N LEU A 437 -14.77 -3.65 -2.23
CA LEU A 437 -14.79 -3.98 -0.80
C LEU A 437 -15.39 -5.37 -0.52
N TYR A 438 -15.45 -5.75 0.75
CA TYR A 438 -15.94 -7.05 1.19
C TYR A 438 -16.66 -6.93 2.54
N TYR A 439 -17.40 -7.98 2.87
CA TYR A 439 -17.89 -8.21 4.23
C TYR A 439 -17.09 -9.34 4.88
N VAL A 440 -17.06 -9.37 6.21
CA VAL A 440 -16.51 -10.50 6.98
C VAL A 440 -17.67 -11.22 7.65
N LEU A 441 -17.83 -12.52 7.39
CA LEU A 441 -18.98 -13.28 7.89
C LEU A 441 -19.04 -13.26 9.42
N ASP A 442 -17.89 -13.37 10.08
CA ASP A 442 -17.79 -13.31 11.55
C ASP A 442 -18.27 -11.95 12.09
N ALA A 443 -18.05 -10.86 11.35
CA ALA A 443 -18.51 -9.53 11.74
C ALA A 443 -20.03 -9.39 11.57
N VAL A 444 -20.58 -9.90 10.46
CA VAL A 444 -22.03 -9.92 10.22
C VAL A 444 -22.74 -10.75 11.30
N CYS A 445 -22.22 -11.93 11.62
CA CYS A 445 -22.75 -12.78 12.70
C CYS A 445 -22.59 -12.11 14.07
N GLY A 446 -21.49 -11.37 14.27
CA GLY A 446 -21.23 -10.60 15.47
C GLY A 446 -22.24 -9.48 15.74
N VAL A 447 -22.81 -8.88 14.68
CA VAL A 447 -23.91 -7.90 14.81
C VAL A 447 -25.16 -8.55 15.40
N LEU A 448 -25.48 -9.78 15.00
CA LEU A 448 -26.66 -10.52 15.48
C LEU A 448 -26.40 -11.36 16.74
N HIS A 449 -25.14 -11.51 17.14
CA HIS A 449 -24.70 -12.43 18.19
C HIS A 449 -25.14 -13.89 17.96
N CYS A 450 -25.08 -14.35 16.70
CA CYS A 450 -25.41 -15.72 16.31
C CYS A 450 -24.16 -16.56 16.05
N THR A 451 -24.31 -17.88 16.10
CA THR A 451 -23.27 -18.82 15.66
C THR A 451 -23.09 -18.70 14.15
N PRO A 452 -21.86 -18.53 13.64
CA PRO A 452 -21.65 -18.34 12.21
C PRO A 452 -21.96 -19.62 11.41
N PRO A 453 -22.66 -19.53 10.27
CA PRO A 453 -22.72 -20.63 9.33
C PRO A 453 -21.34 -20.93 8.76
N SER A 454 -21.13 -22.15 8.26
CA SER A 454 -19.91 -22.43 7.50
C SER A 454 -19.88 -21.56 6.24
N MET A 455 -18.68 -21.14 5.82
CA MET A 455 -18.53 -20.31 4.61
C MET A 455 -19.11 -21.00 3.36
N LYS A 456 -19.08 -22.34 3.30
CA LYS A 456 -19.68 -23.12 2.20
C LYS A 456 -21.20 -23.00 2.19
N VAL A 457 -21.86 -23.11 3.35
CA VAL A 457 -23.31 -22.95 3.49
C VAL A 457 -23.73 -21.52 3.14
N PHE A 458 -23.02 -20.52 3.68
CA PHE A 458 -23.31 -19.12 3.41
C PHE A 458 -23.16 -18.76 1.92
N ARG A 459 -22.09 -19.24 1.27
CA ARG A 459 -21.89 -19.08 -0.18
C ARG A 459 -22.97 -19.78 -0.99
N SER A 460 -23.41 -20.98 -0.57
CA SER A 460 -24.50 -21.68 -1.25
C SER A 460 -25.80 -20.87 -1.23
N ALA A 461 -26.12 -20.22 -0.11
CA ALA A 461 -27.29 -19.35 -0.03
C ALA A 461 -27.23 -18.14 -0.98
N LEU A 462 -26.04 -17.53 -1.13
CA LEU A 462 -25.84 -16.44 -2.10
C LEU A 462 -26.01 -16.93 -3.56
N LEU A 463 -25.39 -18.07 -3.89
CA LEU A 463 -25.43 -18.65 -5.24
C LEU A 463 -26.83 -19.13 -5.62
N ASN A 464 -27.53 -19.81 -4.71
CA ASN A 464 -28.93 -20.22 -4.91
C ASN A 464 -29.87 -19.03 -5.09
N GLY A 465 -29.53 -17.87 -4.52
CA GLY A 465 -30.22 -16.60 -4.75
C GLY A 465 -29.94 -15.94 -6.10
N GLY A 466 -29.07 -16.54 -6.93
CA GLY A 466 -28.68 -16.02 -8.24
C GLY A 466 -27.57 -14.95 -8.19
N TYR A 467 -26.93 -14.76 -7.04
CA TYR A 467 -25.87 -13.75 -6.87
C TYR A 467 -24.48 -14.36 -7.01
N ARG A 468 -23.53 -13.55 -7.46
CA ARG A 468 -22.13 -13.95 -7.53
C ARG A 468 -21.48 -13.81 -6.15
N VAL A 469 -20.53 -14.69 -5.85
CA VAL A 469 -19.77 -14.60 -4.61
C VAL A 469 -18.32 -15.06 -4.76
N SER A 470 -17.39 -14.21 -4.35
CA SER A 470 -15.97 -14.56 -4.17
C SER A 470 -15.56 -14.43 -2.72
N LEU A 471 -14.38 -14.94 -2.38
CA LEU A 471 -13.67 -14.53 -1.18
C LEU A 471 -12.83 -13.28 -1.51
N SER A 472 -12.21 -12.64 -0.52
CA SER A 472 -11.18 -11.63 -0.77
C SER A 472 -9.84 -12.04 -0.19
N HIS A 473 -8.76 -11.75 -0.92
CA HIS A 473 -7.36 -11.87 -0.52
C HIS A 473 -7.00 -10.96 0.67
N ALA A 474 -7.79 -9.92 0.94
CA ALA A 474 -7.49 -8.94 1.98
C ALA A 474 -7.92 -9.37 3.39
N ALA A 475 -8.78 -10.39 3.51
CA ALA A 475 -9.19 -10.94 4.80
C ALA A 475 -9.69 -12.39 4.72
N LYS A 476 -9.30 -13.20 5.71
CA LYS A 476 -9.88 -14.53 5.94
C LYS A 476 -11.36 -14.41 6.33
N ASN A 477 -12.17 -15.41 5.98
CA ASN A 477 -13.63 -15.43 6.20
C ASN A 477 -14.37 -14.21 5.62
N SER A 478 -13.78 -13.55 4.62
CA SER A 478 -14.42 -12.48 3.87
C SER A 478 -15.25 -13.02 2.71
N TYR A 479 -16.19 -12.22 2.23
CA TYR A 479 -16.88 -12.47 0.97
C TYR A 479 -17.15 -11.16 0.23
N LYS A 480 -17.09 -11.23 -1.09
CA LYS A 480 -17.60 -10.19 -2.00
C LYS A 480 -18.83 -10.75 -2.70
N THR A 481 -19.84 -9.93 -2.90
CA THR A 481 -21.05 -10.33 -3.61
C THR A 481 -21.73 -9.11 -4.22
N ASP A 482 -22.40 -9.31 -5.35
CA ASP A 482 -23.30 -8.33 -5.94
C ASP A 482 -24.72 -8.42 -5.35
N ALA A 483 -24.94 -9.30 -4.38
CA ALA A 483 -26.18 -9.34 -3.61
C ALA A 483 -26.42 -8.01 -2.87
N PRO A 484 -27.64 -7.44 -2.94
CA PRO A 484 -28.02 -6.36 -2.06
C PRO A 484 -27.83 -6.76 -0.60
N ILE A 485 -27.36 -5.84 0.22
CA ILE A 485 -27.18 -6.07 1.66
C ILE A 485 -28.48 -6.51 2.36
N GLY A 486 -29.65 -6.14 1.82
CA GLY A 486 -30.94 -6.66 2.27
C GLY A 486 -31.08 -8.19 2.13
N PHE A 487 -30.57 -8.77 1.03
CA PHE A 487 -30.56 -10.21 0.82
C PHE A 487 -29.59 -10.92 1.77
N VAL A 488 -28.44 -10.31 2.06
CA VAL A 488 -27.52 -10.82 3.10
C VAL A 488 -28.23 -10.88 4.45
N TRP A 489 -29.01 -9.85 4.81
CA TRP A 489 -29.80 -9.89 6.04
C TRP A 489 -30.93 -10.93 6.00
N ASP A 490 -31.54 -11.20 4.85
CA ASP A 490 -32.50 -12.30 4.68
C ASP A 490 -31.85 -13.66 4.94
N ILE A 491 -30.64 -13.90 4.42
CA ILE A 491 -29.87 -15.12 4.71
C ILE A 491 -29.68 -15.25 6.22
N MET A 492 -29.27 -14.18 6.89
CA MET A 492 -29.03 -14.21 8.33
C MET A 492 -30.31 -14.37 9.14
N ARG A 493 -31.44 -13.78 8.73
CA ARG A 493 -32.76 -14.00 9.35
C ARG A 493 -33.17 -15.47 9.26
N ALA A 494 -33.07 -16.07 8.07
CA ALA A 494 -33.36 -17.49 7.86
C ALA A 494 -32.42 -18.39 8.68
N TRP A 495 -31.14 -18.03 8.78
CA TRP A 495 -30.18 -18.75 9.60
C TRP A 495 -30.52 -18.71 11.09
N VAL A 496 -30.87 -17.53 11.62
CA VAL A 496 -31.24 -17.34 13.04
C VAL A 496 -32.56 -18.04 13.37
N LYS A 497 -33.50 -18.14 12.42
CA LYS A 497 -34.72 -18.95 12.61
C LYS A 497 -34.40 -20.42 12.90
N ASN A 498 -33.38 -20.97 12.24
CA ASN A 498 -32.91 -22.35 12.44
C ASN A 498 -31.89 -22.47 13.58
N ASN A 499 -31.22 -21.38 13.95
CA ASN A 499 -30.19 -21.31 14.98
C ASN A 499 -30.46 -20.11 15.91
N PRO A 500 -31.44 -20.22 16.83
CA PRO A 500 -31.95 -19.07 17.59
C PRO A 500 -30.89 -18.40 18.45
N VAL A 501 -30.92 -17.07 18.48
CA VAL A 501 -30.11 -16.24 19.38
C VAL A 501 -30.74 -16.18 20.77
N SER A 502 -29.93 -15.95 21.81
CA SER A 502 -30.42 -15.81 23.18
C SER A 502 -31.42 -14.65 23.31
N SER A 503 -32.55 -14.89 23.97
CA SER A 503 -33.59 -13.87 24.23
C SER A 503 -33.06 -12.61 24.91
N ARG A 504 -31.98 -12.72 25.71
CA ARG A 504 -31.30 -11.58 26.34
C ARG A 504 -30.70 -10.58 25.33
N ARG A 505 -30.50 -11.00 24.08
CA ARG A 505 -29.99 -10.15 22.98
C ARG A 505 -31.11 -9.48 22.19
N LEU A 506 -32.36 -9.88 22.40
CA LEU A 506 -33.55 -9.37 21.71
C LEU A 506 -34.21 -8.25 22.51
N THR A 507 -33.43 -7.26 22.94
CA THR A 507 -33.95 -6.10 23.67
C THR A 507 -34.58 -5.11 22.69
N GLU A 508 -35.65 -4.44 23.13
CA GLU A 508 -36.36 -3.42 22.34
C GLU A 508 -35.41 -2.28 21.94
N GLY A 509 -35.51 -1.83 20.67
CA GLY A 509 -34.61 -0.82 20.12
C GLY A 509 -33.15 -1.26 19.86
N SER A 510 -32.80 -2.53 20.12
CA SER A 510 -31.47 -3.05 19.75
C SER A 510 -31.32 -3.21 18.24
N ILE A 511 -30.06 -3.15 17.75
CA ILE A 511 -29.74 -3.42 16.34
C ILE A 511 -30.19 -4.83 15.94
N VAL A 512 -29.96 -5.81 16.82
CA VAL A 512 -30.32 -7.22 16.60
C VAL A 512 -31.82 -7.34 16.32
N LYS A 513 -32.64 -6.84 17.24
CA LYS A 513 -34.10 -6.91 17.13
C LYS A 513 -34.60 -6.15 15.90
N THR A 514 -34.07 -4.95 15.66
CA THR A 514 -34.43 -4.14 14.48
C THR A 514 -34.20 -4.91 13.17
N ILE A 515 -33.07 -5.61 13.02
CA ILE A 515 -32.78 -6.37 11.80
C ILE A 515 -33.65 -7.63 11.69
N LEU A 516 -33.87 -8.33 12.81
CA LEU A 516 -34.63 -9.59 12.83
C LEU A 516 -36.14 -9.40 12.68
N ASP A 517 -36.69 -8.28 13.15
CA ASP A 517 -38.11 -7.95 13.04
C ASP A 517 -38.51 -7.50 11.62
N GLN A 518 -37.55 -7.17 10.76
CA GLN A 518 -37.82 -6.84 9.36
C GLN A 518 -38.34 -8.07 8.60
N GLN A 519 -39.39 -7.85 7.80
CA GLN A 519 -39.94 -8.90 6.95
C GLN A 519 -38.91 -9.38 5.92
N GLN A 520 -38.84 -10.70 5.76
CA GLN A 520 -38.00 -11.32 4.75
C GLN A 520 -38.50 -10.98 3.35
N THR A 521 -37.61 -10.47 2.50
CA THR A 521 -37.94 -10.04 1.13
C THR A 521 -37.77 -11.15 0.09
N TYR A 522 -36.83 -12.08 0.32
CA TYR A 522 -36.50 -13.14 -0.62
C TYR A 522 -36.52 -14.51 0.05
N GLU A 523 -36.90 -15.56 -0.67
CA GLU A 523 -36.73 -16.94 -0.20
C GLU A 523 -35.24 -17.32 -0.17
N VAL A 524 -34.80 -17.99 0.89
CA VAL A 524 -33.39 -18.38 1.10
C VAL A 524 -33.27 -19.90 1.12
N SER A 525 -32.43 -20.44 0.23
CA SER A 525 -32.10 -21.86 0.20
C SER A 525 -30.66 -22.11 0.67
N PHE A 526 -30.50 -22.93 1.71
CA PHE A 526 -29.19 -23.37 2.20
C PHE A 526 -28.71 -24.69 1.57
N GLN A 527 -29.39 -25.20 0.54
CA GLN A 527 -28.93 -26.40 -0.18
C GLN A 527 -27.54 -26.18 -0.77
N GLU A 528 -26.69 -27.20 -0.71
CA GLU A 528 -25.31 -27.08 -1.17
C GLU A 528 -25.26 -26.77 -2.67
N HIS A 529 -24.58 -25.67 -3.02
CA HIS A 529 -24.35 -25.29 -4.42
C HIS A 529 -22.99 -25.80 -4.88
N ALA A 530 -22.89 -26.27 -6.14
CA ALA A 530 -21.65 -26.82 -6.70
C ALA A 530 -20.47 -25.83 -6.60
N ASP A 531 -20.70 -24.57 -6.97
CA ASP A 531 -19.67 -23.50 -6.93
C ASP A 531 -19.42 -22.89 -5.53
N ALA A 532 -20.00 -23.48 -4.47
CA ALA A 532 -19.84 -22.95 -3.12
C ALA A 532 -18.40 -23.11 -2.60
N ASN A 533 -17.62 -24.06 -3.14
CA ASN A 533 -16.22 -24.23 -2.79
C ASN A 533 -15.30 -23.66 -3.88
N PRO A 534 -14.48 -22.63 -3.57
CA PRO A 534 -13.58 -22.05 -4.57
C PRO A 534 -12.50 -23.04 -5.03
N GLN A 535 -12.10 -22.96 -6.30
CA GLN A 535 -11.12 -23.88 -6.90
C GLN A 535 -9.77 -23.85 -6.18
N SER A 536 -9.31 -22.68 -5.73
CA SER A 536 -8.07 -22.53 -4.96
C SER A 536 -8.09 -23.32 -3.65
N ARG A 537 -9.27 -23.46 -3.03
CA ARG A 537 -9.46 -24.26 -1.81
C ARG A 537 -9.55 -25.75 -2.15
N GLU A 538 -10.22 -26.12 -3.23
CA GLU A 538 -10.28 -27.51 -3.70
C GLU A 538 -8.91 -28.07 -4.04
N LYS A 539 -8.07 -27.25 -4.68
CA LYS A 539 -6.68 -27.59 -5.03
C LYS A 539 -5.72 -27.51 -3.84
N GLY A 540 -6.18 -27.18 -2.63
CA GLY A 540 -5.35 -27.11 -1.43
C GLY A 540 -4.27 -26.02 -1.45
N LEU A 541 -4.46 -24.95 -2.23
CA LEU A 541 -3.45 -23.90 -2.37
C LEU A 541 -3.22 -23.14 -1.05
N LEU A 542 -2.02 -22.60 -0.88
CA LEU A 542 -1.64 -21.80 0.29
C LEU A 542 -2.26 -20.39 0.25
N ARG A 543 -3.54 -20.32 0.60
CA ARG A 543 -4.32 -19.07 0.54
C ARG A 543 -3.98 -18.08 1.66
N TRP A 544 -3.64 -18.61 2.83
CA TRP A 544 -3.37 -17.82 4.04
C TRP A 544 -2.12 -18.35 4.72
N GLN A 545 -1.08 -17.52 4.77
CA GLN A 545 0.13 -17.86 5.50
C GLN A 545 -0.17 -17.80 7.01
N THR A 546 0.00 -18.93 7.70
CA THR A 546 0.05 -18.91 9.17
C THR A 546 1.35 -18.24 9.59
N ASN A 547 1.29 -17.43 10.65
CA ASN A 547 2.48 -16.77 11.19
C ASN A 547 3.61 -17.81 11.38
N PRO A 548 4.72 -17.71 10.62
CA PRO A 548 5.77 -18.73 10.64
C PRO A 548 6.66 -18.64 11.88
N GLU A 549 6.75 -17.48 12.56
CA GLU A 549 7.70 -17.27 13.66
C GLU A 549 7.11 -16.47 14.85
N PRO A 550 7.58 -16.72 16.09
CA PRO A 550 7.45 -15.75 17.18
C PRO A 550 8.06 -14.40 16.77
N TYR A 551 7.41 -13.28 17.12
CA TYR A 551 7.86 -11.92 16.74
C TYR A 551 7.78 -11.54 15.26
N TRP A 552 7.00 -12.29 14.46
CA TRP A 552 6.68 -11.92 13.08
C TRP A 552 5.90 -10.60 12.99
N GLY A 553 6.41 -9.69 12.17
CA GLY A 553 5.90 -8.32 12.10
C GLY A 553 6.84 -7.37 11.35
N PRO A 554 6.33 -6.20 10.91
CA PRO A 554 7.19 -5.17 10.37
C PRO A 554 8.00 -4.56 11.52
N LYS A 555 9.33 -4.60 11.40
CA LYS A 555 10.22 -4.04 12.42
C LYS A 555 10.48 -2.55 12.16
N ALA A 556 10.84 -1.82 13.21
CA ALA A 556 11.07 -0.39 13.13
C ALA A 556 12.28 -0.05 12.24
N ARG A 557 12.23 1.11 11.56
CA ARG A 557 13.35 1.67 10.80
C ARG A 557 14.57 1.84 11.72
N ALA A 558 15.76 1.48 11.22
CA ALA A 558 17.01 1.72 11.91
C ALA A 558 17.20 3.22 12.19
N LYS A 559 17.47 3.58 13.45
CA LYS A 559 17.77 4.97 13.87
C LYS A 559 19.28 5.16 13.93
N ARG A 560 19.79 6.31 13.48
CA ARG A 560 21.21 6.66 13.64
C ARG A 560 21.55 6.75 15.14
N GLY A 561 22.61 6.06 15.55
CA GLY A 561 23.32 6.32 16.81
C GLY A 561 22.76 5.70 18.10
N HIS A 562 21.84 4.73 18.06
CA HIS A 562 21.33 4.09 19.28
C HIS A 562 21.29 2.56 19.17
N SER A 563 22.21 1.89 19.87
CA SER A 563 22.18 0.45 20.15
C SER A 563 21.13 0.12 21.22
N VAL A 564 19.89 0.53 21.02
CA VAL A 564 18.80 0.06 21.89
C VAL A 564 18.38 -1.28 21.35
N ASP A 565 18.43 -2.31 22.19
CA ASP A 565 18.00 -3.66 21.85
C ASP A 565 16.49 -3.66 21.51
N LEU A 566 16.19 -3.42 20.23
CA LEU A 566 14.83 -3.30 19.70
C LEU A 566 14.04 -4.61 19.88
N VAL A 567 14.75 -5.74 20.03
CA VAL A 567 14.18 -7.06 20.26
C VAL A 567 13.55 -7.14 21.65
N ALA A 568 14.21 -6.64 22.70
CA ALA A 568 13.67 -6.59 24.06
C ALA A 568 12.42 -5.70 24.16
N LYS A 569 12.40 -4.58 23.42
CA LYS A 569 11.23 -3.69 23.36
C LYS A 569 10.05 -4.30 22.57
N GLN A 570 10.31 -5.16 21.60
CA GLN A 570 9.27 -5.94 20.91
C GLN A 570 8.70 -7.05 21.79
N ALA A 571 9.56 -7.79 22.50
CA ALA A 571 9.16 -8.83 23.43
C ALA A 571 8.23 -8.29 24.52
N SER A 572 8.56 -7.13 25.10
CA SER A 572 7.75 -6.49 26.15
C SER A 572 6.40 -5.92 25.68
N ASN A 573 6.16 -5.81 24.37
CA ASN A 573 4.90 -5.28 23.83
C ASN A 573 3.97 -6.34 23.24
N GLN A 574 4.43 -7.58 23.10
CA GLN A 574 3.56 -8.70 22.75
C GLN A 574 2.74 -9.17 23.95
N GLY A 575 1.49 -9.58 23.71
CA GLY A 575 0.62 -10.15 24.74
C GLY A 575 -0.13 -9.14 25.63
N LYS A 576 0.11 -7.83 25.50
CA LYS A 576 -0.58 -6.79 26.30
C LYS A 576 -2.10 -6.70 26.07
N THR A 577 -2.63 -7.37 25.05
CA THR A 577 -4.08 -7.52 24.81
C THR A 577 -4.66 -8.90 25.16
N LYS A 578 -3.87 -9.81 25.74
CA LYS A 578 -4.43 -10.97 26.45
C LYS A 578 -4.78 -10.53 27.86
N LYS A 579 -6.05 -10.19 28.12
CA LYS A 579 -6.58 -10.30 29.48
C LYS A 579 -6.31 -11.73 29.93
N SER A 580 -5.49 -11.91 30.95
CA SER A 580 -5.25 -13.18 31.61
C SER A 580 -6.58 -13.74 32.11
N LYS A 581 -7.13 -14.71 31.40
CA LYS A 581 -8.06 -15.68 31.96
C LYS A 581 -7.28 -16.95 32.24
N VAL A 582 -6.80 -17.05 33.48
CA VAL A 582 -6.44 -18.28 34.18
C VAL A 582 -6.96 -17.99 35.60
N GLY A 583 -7.95 -18.66 36.17
CA GLY A 583 -8.38 -20.04 35.98
C GLY A 583 -7.98 -20.83 37.22
N ASP A 584 -8.50 -20.46 38.40
CA ASP A 584 -8.51 -21.34 39.56
C ASP A 584 -9.57 -22.42 39.34
N ILE A 585 -9.14 -23.67 39.35
CA ILE A 585 -9.77 -24.88 39.92
C ILE A 585 -8.79 -26.01 39.61
N SER A 586 -8.01 -26.42 40.62
CA SER A 586 -8.02 -27.79 41.17
C SER A 586 -6.78 -28.07 42.01
N GLU A 587 -7.03 -28.61 43.20
CA GLU A 587 -6.16 -29.46 44.02
C GLU A 587 -5.16 -28.79 44.99
N ALA A 588 -5.63 -28.61 46.23
CA ALA A 588 -4.85 -28.95 47.41
C ALA A 588 -5.82 -29.40 48.52
N ASN A 589 -6.00 -30.71 48.65
CA ASN A 589 -6.51 -31.36 49.85
C ASN A 589 -5.29 -31.84 50.65
N SER A 590 -4.97 -31.18 51.77
CA SER A 590 -4.30 -31.80 52.91
C SER A 590 -4.34 -30.84 54.11
N GLU A 591 -5.21 -31.18 55.05
CA GLU A 591 -5.14 -30.99 56.50
C GLU A 591 -4.04 -30.07 57.06
N HIS A 592 -4.44 -28.96 57.69
CA HIS A 592 -4.12 -28.75 59.11
C HIS A 592 -5.04 -27.69 59.75
N THR A 593 -5.27 -27.94 61.02
CA THR A 593 -6.23 -27.42 62.01
C THR A 593 -5.90 -26.04 62.61
N MET A 594 -6.93 -25.47 63.27
CA MET A 594 -6.93 -24.38 64.27
C MET A 594 -6.81 -22.96 63.71
N ASP A 595 -7.45 -21.92 64.22
CA ASP A 595 -8.59 -21.62 65.10
C ASP A 595 -8.72 -20.08 65.00
N ASP A 596 -9.82 -19.54 65.51
CA ASP A 596 -9.97 -18.14 65.95
C ASP A 596 -10.30 -17.00 64.95
N SER A 597 -11.61 -16.70 64.97
CA SER A 597 -12.24 -15.44 65.42
C SER A 597 -12.12 -14.10 64.64
N ALA A 598 -13.32 -13.48 64.59
CA ALA A 598 -13.63 -12.05 64.45
C ALA A 598 -13.42 -11.39 63.07
N GLU A 599 -14.15 -10.35 62.65
CA GLU A 599 -15.45 -9.76 62.94
C GLU A 599 -15.56 -8.60 61.91
N GLU A 600 -16.77 -8.31 61.43
CA GLU A 600 -17.21 -7.00 60.94
C GLU A 600 -16.52 -6.24 59.78
N SER A 601 -17.35 -6.12 58.71
CA SER A 601 -17.94 -4.84 58.24
C SER A 601 -17.31 -4.07 57.07
N ARG A 602 -18.19 -3.85 56.08
CA ARG A 602 -18.48 -2.58 55.37
C ARG A 602 -17.30 -1.79 54.78
N ASN A 603 -17.25 -1.67 53.45
CA ASN A 603 -17.86 -0.50 52.80
C ASN A 603 -17.82 -0.55 51.26
N SER A 604 -18.92 -0.09 50.72
CA SER A 604 -19.24 0.33 49.35
C SER A 604 -18.57 1.64 48.90
N CYS A 605 -18.70 1.92 47.59
CA CYS A 605 -18.42 3.15 46.81
C CYS A 605 -17.13 3.05 45.97
N SER A 606 -17.12 3.26 44.65
CA SER A 606 -18.08 3.82 43.69
C SER A 606 -17.74 3.32 42.28
#